data_AF-A0A034VD51-F1
#
_entry.id   AF-A0A034VD51-F1
#
_cell.length_a   1.000
_cell.length_b   1.000
_cell.length_c   1.000
_cell.angle_alpha   90.00
_cell.angle_beta   90.00
_cell.angle_gamma   90.00
#
_symmetry.space_group_name_H-M   'P 1'
#
loop_
_entity.id
_entity.type
_entity.pdbx_description
1 polymer ?
#
loop_
_entity_poly.entity_id
_entity_poly.type
_entity_poly.pdbx_seq_one_letter_code
_entity_poly.pdbx_strand_id
1 'polypeptide(L)'
;MIRDVSSSTLGREEERKPLMAAYMFQRRVLFGCSVLMVLSLIMWIVAISTDHWVIITGGKGIFIPETRRFFMDSHSGLWVHCRHTKTPNALPTANVVRNFTSIAYVNPTTLLDAKLNASALEFVREFSEEIVEIPMKNFTESARRRMFAHWVRNDEEEFKAFKKIFEDLVLNTTATQAETVPINAKPIAIDPLNVREIESRKIFGTALQKVRVNATSYYFVIPEAAQLAIFAGWNEKPFVPKLFWPYVRDLGVPAFVLDDHQVILQLVPPLPPSSGREANGYVYQPNERCKYIDMFTNPKSLNKDPGIDVELMDYIRTQASFACITVFVMSLGSVFSFYTFKNPRYMFKRLAGGIHLVSASTAVVVLQVLFSSVDYTKKHLFYAYPEGAELTYGYGVYLAWFTFIVNLVCGLLFMWYSGKKKGAKAPNDEVAMADEPTIMGR
;
A
#
# COMPACT_ATOMS: atom_id res chain seq x y z
N MET A 1 14.95 -92.24 -6.15
CA MET A 1 15.49 -91.04 -5.46
C MET A 1 14.79 -89.82 -6.06
N ILE A 2 13.58 -89.54 -5.59
CA ILE A 2 12.79 -88.38 -6.02
C ILE A 2 13.31 -87.22 -5.18
N ARG A 3 13.89 -86.20 -5.82
CA ARG A 3 14.31 -84.98 -5.15
C ARG A 3 13.05 -84.29 -4.64
N ASP A 4 12.91 -84.19 -3.32
CA ASP A 4 11.99 -83.26 -2.69
C ASP A 4 12.38 -81.84 -3.11
N VAL A 5 11.65 -81.31 -4.08
CA VAL A 5 11.73 -79.90 -4.45
C VAL A 5 11.11 -79.12 -3.30
N SER A 6 11.99 -78.58 -2.46
CA SER A 6 11.77 -77.63 -1.37
C SER A 6 10.38 -76.95 -1.39
N SER A 7 9.46 -77.45 -0.55
CA SER A 7 8.18 -76.80 -0.23
C SER A 7 8.35 -75.46 0.49
N SER A 8 9.57 -75.13 0.93
CA SER A 8 9.88 -73.90 1.66
C SER A 8 10.01 -72.65 0.79
N THR A 9 10.32 -72.79 -0.51
CA THR A 9 10.42 -71.65 -1.44
C THR A 9 9.07 -71.27 -2.03
N LEU A 10 8.25 -72.26 -2.40
CA LEU A 10 6.90 -72.04 -2.96
C LEU A 10 5.93 -71.42 -1.93
N GLY A 11 5.93 -71.88 -0.68
CA GLY A 11 5.10 -71.28 0.38
C GLY A 11 5.51 -69.84 0.72
N ARG A 12 6.82 -69.53 0.67
CA ARG A 12 7.35 -68.19 0.91
C ARG A 12 7.02 -67.20 -0.21
N GLU A 13 6.91 -67.66 -1.46
CA GLU A 13 6.45 -66.83 -2.58
C GLU A 13 4.96 -66.50 -2.48
N GLU A 14 4.14 -67.45 -2.02
CA GLU A 14 2.70 -67.26 -1.87
C GLU A 14 2.35 -66.27 -0.75
N GLU A 15 3.07 -66.32 0.39
CA GLU A 15 2.96 -65.36 1.49
C GLU A 15 3.39 -63.93 1.12
N ARG A 16 4.27 -63.76 0.11
CA ARG A 16 4.78 -62.46 -0.32
C ARG A 16 3.86 -61.72 -1.28
N LYS A 17 2.95 -62.40 -1.98
CA LYS A 17 1.98 -61.78 -2.91
C LYS A 17 1.16 -60.64 -2.27
N PRO A 18 0.49 -60.82 -1.11
CA PRO A 18 -0.26 -59.73 -0.48
C PRO A 18 0.64 -58.58 0.00
N LEU A 19 1.86 -58.88 0.48
CA LEU A 19 2.84 -57.88 0.90
C LEU A 19 3.33 -57.04 -0.29
N MET A 20 3.53 -57.66 -1.45
CA MET A 20 3.92 -56.99 -2.69
C MET A 20 2.80 -56.12 -3.25
N ALA A 21 1.54 -56.58 -3.21
CA ALA A 21 0.39 -55.77 -3.60
C ALA A 21 0.23 -54.52 -2.71
N ALA A 22 0.36 -54.68 -1.39
CA ALA A 22 0.35 -53.57 -0.44
C ALA A 22 1.51 -52.60 -0.69
N TYR A 23 2.71 -53.10 -0.99
CA TYR A 23 3.87 -52.28 -1.33
C TYR A 23 3.68 -51.48 -2.63
N MET A 24 3.12 -52.09 -3.66
CA MET A 24 2.83 -51.40 -4.92
C MET A 24 1.76 -50.32 -4.74
N PHE A 25 0.74 -50.58 -3.93
CA PHE A 25 -0.25 -49.57 -3.55
C PHE A 25 0.40 -48.38 -2.82
N GLN A 26 1.25 -48.66 -1.81
CA GLN A 26 2.03 -47.63 -1.11
C GLN A 26 2.86 -46.79 -2.08
N ARG A 27 3.55 -47.43 -3.02
CA ARG A 27 4.39 -46.74 -4.01
C ARG A 27 3.56 -45.84 -4.93
N ARG A 28 2.35 -46.25 -5.34
CA ARG A 28 1.43 -45.43 -6.12
C ARG A 28 0.95 -44.21 -5.35
N VAL A 29 0.55 -44.39 -4.08
CA VAL A 29 0.13 -43.27 -3.21
C VAL A 29 1.27 -42.28 -3.02
N LEU A 30 2.48 -42.76 -2.70
CA LEU A 30 3.65 -41.89 -2.52
C LEU A 30 4.04 -41.20 -3.83
N PHE A 31 3.89 -41.87 -4.99
CA PHE A 31 4.15 -41.25 -6.28
C PHE A 31 3.16 -40.11 -6.57
N GLY A 32 1.87 -40.33 -6.28
CA GLY A 32 0.85 -39.29 -6.32
C GLY A 32 1.20 -38.11 -5.40
N CYS A 33 1.67 -38.39 -4.18
CA CYS A 33 2.16 -37.35 -3.27
C CYS A 33 3.34 -36.57 -3.88
N SER A 34 4.34 -37.24 -4.44
CA SER A 34 5.50 -36.58 -5.05
C SER A 34 5.12 -35.66 -6.22
N VAL A 35 4.20 -36.08 -7.08
CA VAL A 35 3.67 -35.24 -8.16
C VAL A 35 2.89 -34.04 -7.59
N LEU A 36 2.04 -34.29 -6.59
CA LEU A 36 1.25 -33.26 -5.94
C LEU A 36 2.15 -32.23 -5.20
N MET A 37 3.29 -32.64 -4.67
CA MET A 37 4.29 -31.74 -4.07
C MET A 37 4.94 -30.79 -5.08
N VAL A 38 5.22 -31.26 -6.30
CA VAL A 38 5.70 -30.39 -7.39
C VAL A 38 4.63 -29.39 -7.78
N LEU A 39 3.37 -29.85 -7.90
CA LEU A 39 2.24 -28.94 -8.17
C LEU A 39 2.08 -27.90 -7.05
N SER A 40 2.19 -28.33 -5.79
CA SER A 40 2.18 -27.47 -4.60
C SER A 40 3.28 -26.42 -4.65
N LEU A 41 4.50 -26.79 -5.04
CA LEU A 41 5.62 -25.85 -5.20
C LEU A 41 5.32 -24.80 -6.28
N ILE A 42 4.79 -25.21 -7.42
CA ILE A 42 4.39 -24.26 -8.49
C ILE A 42 3.30 -23.33 -7.98
N MET A 43 2.27 -23.85 -7.30
CA MET A 43 1.19 -23.06 -6.73
C MET A 43 1.69 -22.09 -5.66
N TRP A 44 2.66 -22.48 -4.84
CA TRP A 44 3.31 -21.60 -3.88
C TRP A 44 4.06 -20.45 -4.55
N ILE A 45 4.83 -20.75 -5.62
CA ILE A 45 5.53 -19.72 -6.39
C ILE A 45 4.53 -18.74 -6.99
N VAL A 46 3.44 -19.23 -7.60
CA VAL A 46 2.36 -18.39 -8.13
C VAL A 46 1.72 -17.56 -7.02
N ALA A 47 1.48 -18.16 -5.84
CA ALA A 47 0.94 -17.47 -4.68
C ALA A 47 1.85 -16.32 -4.26
N ILE A 48 3.15 -16.54 -4.05
CA ILE A 48 4.04 -15.47 -3.58
C ILE A 48 4.32 -14.41 -4.67
N SER A 49 4.17 -14.73 -5.95
CA SER A 49 4.37 -13.80 -7.06
C SER A 49 3.16 -12.92 -7.36
N THR A 50 1.97 -13.26 -6.85
CA THR A 50 0.78 -12.42 -7.04
C THR A 50 0.73 -11.21 -6.10
N ASP A 51 0.13 -10.14 -6.62
CA ASP A 51 -0.26 -8.90 -5.97
C ASP A 51 -1.68 -8.92 -5.35
N HIS A 52 -2.38 -10.06 -5.37
CA HIS A 52 -3.75 -10.23 -4.85
C HIS A 52 -3.79 -11.16 -3.62
N TRP A 53 -3.11 -10.77 -2.55
CA TRP A 53 -3.26 -11.41 -1.24
C TRP A 53 -4.34 -10.73 -0.40
N VAL A 54 -4.28 -9.40 -0.37
CA VAL A 54 -5.24 -8.55 0.35
C VAL A 54 -5.85 -7.58 -0.65
N ILE A 55 -7.17 -7.49 -0.66
CA ILE A 55 -7.92 -6.58 -1.51
C ILE A 55 -8.77 -5.71 -0.60
N ILE A 56 -8.60 -4.39 -0.70
CA ILE A 56 -9.34 -3.40 0.07
C ILE A 56 -10.22 -2.64 -0.93
N THR A 57 -11.54 -2.66 -0.72
CA THR A 57 -12.48 -1.98 -1.61
C THR A 57 -13.15 -0.82 -0.88
N GLY A 58 -13.26 0.33 -1.56
CA GLY A 58 -13.97 1.52 -1.08
C GLY A 58 -15.41 1.60 -1.62
N GLY A 59 -15.94 0.52 -2.19
CA GLY A 59 -17.27 0.47 -2.80
C GLY A 59 -17.46 1.51 -3.91
N LYS A 60 -18.35 2.49 -3.69
CA LYS A 60 -18.62 3.59 -4.64
C LYS A 60 -17.51 4.66 -4.65
N GLY A 61 -16.55 4.59 -3.74
CA GLY A 61 -15.43 5.50 -3.62
C GLY A 61 -15.44 6.23 -2.28
N ILE A 62 -14.32 6.18 -1.55
CA ILE A 62 -14.14 6.88 -0.28
C ILE A 62 -13.28 8.13 -0.51
N PHE A 63 -13.78 9.30 -0.16
CA PHE A 63 -13.02 10.54 -0.35
C PHE A 63 -11.92 10.69 0.71
N ILE A 64 -10.67 10.83 0.26
CA ILE A 64 -9.51 11.05 1.12
C ILE A 64 -9.18 12.55 1.11
N PRO A 65 -9.37 13.29 2.23
CA PRO A 65 -9.16 14.73 2.31
C PRO A 65 -7.76 15.17 1.89
N GLU A 66 -6.73 14.45 2.34
CA GLU A 66 -5.33 14.84 2.23
C GLU A 66 -4.85 14.79 0.77
N THR A 67 -5.25 13.75 0.06
CA THR A 67 -4.90 13.57 -1.37
C THR A 67 -5.93 14.14 -2.32
N ARG A 68 -7.13 14.44 -1.82
CA ARG A 68 -8.33 14.87 -2.57
C ARG A 68 -8.69 13.90 -3.68
N ARG A 69 -8.64 12.60 -3.38
CA ARG A 69 -8.98 11.55 -4.33
C ARG A 69 -10.02 10.63 -3.72
N PHE A 70 -10.85 10.06 -4.57
CA PHE A 70 -11.66 8.92 -4.20
C PHE A 70 -10.80 7.67 -4.26
N PHE A 71 -10.65 7.00 -3.13
CA PHE A 71 -10.13 5.65 -3.07
C PHE A 71 -11.20 4.68 -3.57
N MET A 72 -10.90 3.96 -4.64
CA MET A 72 -11.82 3.00 -5.25
C MET A 72 -11.53 1.60 -4.71
N ASP A 73 -10.31 1.14 -4.90
CA ASP A 73 -9.84 -0.15 -4.44
C ASP A 73 -8.30 -0.17 -4.40
N SER A 74 -7.75 -1.11 -3.65
CA SER A 74 -6.33 -1.47 -3.68
C SER A 74 -6.17 -2.96 -3.53
N HIS A 75 -5.11 -3.47 -4.12
CA HIS A 75 -4.67 -4.84 -3.94
C HIS A 75 -3.19 -4.86 -3.57
N SER A 76 -2.85 -5.76 -2.66
CA SER A 76 -1.50 -5.90 -2.12
C SER A 76 -1.11 -7.37 -2.16
N GLY A 77 0.08 -7.64 -2.69
CA GLY A 77 0.77 -8.91 -2.51
C GLY A 77 2.02 -8.74 -1.67
N LEU A 78 2.92 -9.71 -1.80
CA LEU A 78 4.16 -9.73 -1.04
C LEU A 78 5.18 -8.70 -1.51
N TRP A 79 5.21 -8.41 -2.81
CA TRP A 79 6.25 -7.58 -3.44
C TRP A 79 5.73 -6.27 -4.00
N VAL A 80 4.45 -6.23 -4.39
CA VAL A 80 3.84 -5.11 -5.10
C VAL A 80 2.55 -4.72 -4.39
N HIS A 81 2.36 -3.41 -4.28
CA HIS A 81 1.12 -2.80 -3.84
C HIS A 81 0.58 -1.88 -4.95
N CYS A 82 -0.68 -2.05 -5.30
CA CYS A 82 -1.37 -1.26 -6.30
C CYS A 82 -2.58 -0.57 -5.69
N ARG A 83 -2.76 0.71 -6.02
CA ARG A 83 -3.86 1.54 -5.55
C ARG A 83 -4.57 2.21 -6.71
N HIS A 84 -5.89 2.01 -6.78
CA HIS A 84 -6.77 2.65 -7.73
C HIS A 84 -7.50 3.81 -7.08
N THR A 85 -7.31 5.00 -7.64
CA THR A 85 -7.94 6.22 -7.16
C THR A 85 -8.57 7.00 -8.32
N LYS A 86 -9.61 7.79 -8.04
CA LYS A 86 -10.17 8.75 -8.98
C LYS A 86 -9.98 10.15 -8.45
N THR A 87 -9.37 11.02 -9.24
CA THR A 87 -9.19 12.44 -8.87
C THR A 87 -10.35 13.26 -9.43
N PRO A 88 -11.16 13.91 -8.58
CA PRO A 88 -12.24 14.80 -9.03
C PRO A 88 -11.66 16.17 -9.42
N ASN A 89 -11.84 16.55 -10.68
CA ASN A 89 -11.48 17.87 -11.19
C ASN A 89 -12.75 18.63 -11.57
N ALA A 90 -13.02 19.75 -10.90
CA ALA A 90 -14.15 20.60 -11.24
C ALA A 90 -13.98 21.16 -12.67
N LEU A 91 -15.01 21.03 -13.50
CA LEU A 91 -15.03 21.62 -14.84
C LEU A 91 -14.95 23.16 -14.75
N PRO A 92 -14.34 23.84 -15.73
CA PRO A 92 -14.31 25.30 -15.77
C PRO A 92 -15.72 25.92 -15.83
N THR A 93 -16.68 25.23 -16.44
CA THR A 93 -18.07 25.69 -16.56
C THR A 93 -18.93 25.40 -15.33
N ALA A 94 -18.44 24.59 -14.39
CA ALA A 94 -19.21 24.17 -13.23
C ALA A 94 -19.31 25.29 -12.18
N ASN A 95 -20.53 25.56 -11.75
CA ASN A 95 -20.81 26.45 -10.62
C ASN A 95 -20.65 25.68 -9.30
N VAL A 96 -19.40 25.55 -8.86
CA VAL A 96 -19.02 24.84 -7.64
C VAL A 96 -18.06 25.64 -6.80
N VAL A 97 -18.14 25.46 -5.49
CA VAL A 97 -17.13 25.96 -4.56
C VAL A 97 -15.90 25.07 -4.64
N ARG A 98 -14.74 25.67 -4.93
CA ARG A 98 -13.46 24.98 -5.07
C ARG A 98 -12.59 25.29 -3.86
N ASN A 99 -11.69 24.38 -3.51
CA ASN A 99 -10.66 24.70 -2.53
C ASN A 99 -9.49 25.41 -3.25
N PHE A 100 -8.94 26.46 -2.64
CA PHE A 100 -7.88 27.27 -3.25
C PHE A 100 -6.65 26.50 -3.72
N THR A 101 -6.30 25.35 -3.12
CA THR A 101 -5.14 24.60 -3.60
C THR A 101 -5.38 23.96 -4.97
N SER A 102 -6.63 23.88 -5.46
CA SER A 102 -6.94 23.44 -6.82
C SER A 102 -6.57 24.47 -7.89
N ILE A 103 -6.21 25.70 -7.49
CA ILE A 103 -5.73 26.75 -8.40
C ILE A 103 -4.30 26.44 -8.88
N ALA A 104 -3.51 25.73 -8.07
CA ALA A 104 -2.11 25.45 -8.34
C ALA A 104 -1.90 24.12 -9.10
N TYR A 105 -0.85 24.11 -9.94
CA TYR A 105 -0.39 22.89 -10.59
C TYR A 105 0.34 22.00 -9.60
N VAL A 106 0.00 20.71 -9.59
CA VAL A 106 0.62 19.72 -8.69
C VAL A 106 1.94 19.18 -9.25
N ASN A 107 2.26 19.44 -10.53
CA ASN A 107 3.47 18.91 -11.17
C ASN A 107 4.71 19.80 -10.89
N PRO A 108 5.77 19.28 -10.23
CA PRO A 108 6.96 20.06 -9.87
C PRO A 108 7.69 20.74 -11.03
N THR A 109 7.78 20.12 -12.21
CA THR A 109 8.45 20.74 -13.37
C THR A 109 7.69 21.96 -13.85
N THR A 110 6.36 21.84 -14.00
CA THR A 110 5.51 22.95 -14.41
C THR A 110 5.50 24.10 -13.39
N LEU A 111 5.72 23.78 -12.10
CA LEU A 111 5.83 24.77 -11.04
C LEU A 111 7.13 25.57 -11.17
N LEU A 112 8.25 24.90 -11.41
CA LEU A 112 9.54 25.55 -11.62
C LEU A 112 9.50 26.48 -12.85
N ASP A 113 8.92 26.00 -13.95
CA ASP A 113 8.74 26.80 -15.18
C ASP A 113 7.86 28.04 -14.92
N ALA A 114 6.76 27.88 -14.18
CA ALA A 114 5.90 29.00 -13.81
C ALA A 114 6.63 30.01 -12.93
N LYS A 115 7.48 29.55 -12.01
CA LYS A 115 8.28 30.41 -11.12
C LYS A 115 9.34 31.19 -11.90
N LEU A 116 10.06 30.53 -12.81
CA LEU A 116 11.06 31.16 -13.70
C LEU A 116 10.42 32.18 -14.64
N ASN A 117 9.27 31.85 -15.24
CA ASN A 117 8.56 32.79 -16.11
C ASN A 117 8.02 33.99 -15.32
N ALA A 118 7.52 33.77 -14.09
CA ALA A 118 7.06 34.85 -13.24
C ALA A 118 8.21 35.77 -12.79
N SER A 119 9.38 35.22 -12.45
CA SER A 119 10.52 36.02 -11.97
C SER A 119 11.08 36.98 -13.01
N ALA A 120 10.88 36.67 -14.30
CA ALA A 120 11.28 37.50 -15.43
C ALA A 120 10.30 38.67 -15.72
N LEU A 121 9.14 38.73 -15.07
CA LEU A 121 8.15 39.77 -15.32
C LEU A 121 8.48 41.08 -14.61
N GLU A 122 8.18 42.20 -15.28
CA GLU A 122 8.50 43.55 -14.82
C GLU A 122 7.94 43.87 -13.44
N PHE A 123 6.68 43.50 -13.18
CA PHE A 123 6.06 43.77 -11.87
C PHE A 123 6.77 43.04 -10.71
N VAL A 124 7.39 41.88 -10.97
CA VAL A 124 8.14 41.15 -9.92
C VAL A 124 9.43 41.90 -9.59
N ARG A 125 10.07 42.52 -10.60
CA ARG A 125 11.22 43.40 -10.37
C ARG A 125 10.81 44.65 -9.59
N GLU A 126 9.73 45.31 -10.00
CA GLU A 126 9.19 46.48 -9.29
C GLU A 126 8.89 46.16 -7.82
N PHE A 127 8.22 45.03 -7.57
CA PHE A 127 7.89 44.59 -6.21
C PHE A 127 9.13 44.29 -5.35
N SER A 128 10.22 43.78 -5.94
CA SER A 128 11.47 43.55 -5.21
C SER A 128 12.20 44.84 -4.82
N GLU A 129 11.94 45.94 -5.53
CA GLU A 129 12.56 47.25 -5.31
C GLU A 129 11.68 48.19 -4.47
N GLU A 130 10.45 47.80 -4.13
CA GLU A 130 9.55 48.60 -3.28
C GLU A 130 10.19 48.87 -1.91
N ILE A 131 10.16 50.13 -1.48
CA ILE A 131 10.68 50.56 -0.19
C ILE A 131 9.69 50.15 0.90
N VAL A 132 10.17 49.36 1.87
CA VAL A 132 9.39 48.93 3.03
C VAL A 132 10.07 49.45 4.29
N GLU A 133 9.33 50.21 5.10
CA GLU A 133 9.84 50.73 6.37
C GLU A 133 9.98 49.60 7.40
N ILE A 134 11.17 49.44 7.98
CA ILE A 134 11.48 48.47 9.04
C ILE A 134 11.96 49.26 10.27
N PRO A 135 11.44 49.00 11.49
CA PRO A 135 10.50 47.95 11.89
C PRO A 135 9.04 48.24 11.53
N MET A 136 8.33 47.23 11.04
CA MET A 136 6.91 47.32 10.69
C MET A 136 6.02 47.14 11.92
N LYS A 137 4.98 47.98 12.05
CA LYS A 137 3.91 47.77 13.04
C LYS A 137 2.84 46.79 12.55
N ASN A 138 2.48 46.90 11.27
CA ASN A 138 1.51 46.04 10.58
C ASN A 138 2.13 45.54 9.28
N PHE A 139 1.69 44.36 8.81
CA PHE A 139 2.16 43.81 7.55
C PHE A 139 1.47 44.51 6.36
N THR A 140 2.15 45.51 5.80
CA THR A 140 1.63 46.40 4.75
C THR A 140 1.56 45.71 3.39
N GLU A 141 0.82 46.32 2.46
CA GLU A 141 0.69 45.83 1.08
C GLU A 141 2.05 45.76 0.35
N SER A 142 2.92 46.75 0.55
CA SER A 142 4.28 46.74 -0.01
C SER A 142 5.13 45.61 0.56
N ALA A 143 4.97 45.27 1.85
CA ALA A 143 5.64 44.13 2.43
C ALA A 143 5.18 42.80 1.80
N ARG A 144 3.88 42.64 1.51
CA ARG A 144 3.33 41.45 0.81
C ARG A 144 3.90 41.30 -0.60
N ARG A 145 3.92 42.39 -1.36
CA ARG A 145 4.47 42.43 -2.72
C ARG A 145 5.94 42.06 -2.74
N ARG A 146 6.73 42.68 -1.87
CA ARG A 146 8.16 42.43 -1.77
C ARG A 146 8.46 41.00 -1.30
N MET A 147 7.75 40.51 -0.29
CA MET A 147 7.87 39.13 0.18
C MET A 147 7.60 38.12 -0.94
N PHE A 148 6.53 38.32 -1.72
CA PHE A 148 6.23 37.47 -2.87
C PHE A 148 7.32 37.54 -3.95
N ALA A 149 7.82 38.74 -4.25
CA ALA A 149 8.86 38.94 -5.27
C ALA A 149 10.16 38.20 -4.92
N HIS A 150 10.65 38.32 -3.68
CA HIS A 150 11.84 37.59 -3.23
C HIS A 150 11.62 36.08 -3.24
N TRP A 151 10.43 35.60 -2.85
CA TRP A 151 10.09 34.17 -2.97
C TRP A 151 10.16 33.69 -4.43
N VAL A 152 9.54 34.40 -5.37
CA VAL A 152 9.55 34.05 -6.80
C VAL A 152 10.96 34.08 -7.38
N ARG A 153 11.79 35.04 -6.99
CA ARG A 153 13.17 35.20 -7.46
C ARG A 153 14.19 34.25 -6.83
N ASN A 154 13.75 33.37 -5.90
CA ASN A 154 14.62 32.50 -5.10
C ASN A 154 15.66 33.28 -4.26
N ASP A 155 15.30 34.47 -3.79
CA ASP A 155 16.12 35.22 -2.85
C ASP A 155 15.77 34.77 -1.41
N GLU A 156 16.49 33.75 -0.94
CA GLU A 156 16.16 33.07 0.32
C GLU A 156 16.35 33.95 1.55
N GLU A 157 17.33 34.86 1.56
CA GLU A 157 17.66 35.66 2.74
C GLU A 157 16.55 36.68 3.01
N GLU A 158 16.20 37.46 1.99
CA GLU A 158 15.12 38.44 2.06
C GLU A 158 13.77 37.76 2.29
N PHE A 159 13.48 36.64 1.59
CA PHE A 159 12.24 35.90 1.82
C PHE A 159 12.13 35.40 3.26
N LYS A 160 13.18 34.84 3.85
CA LYS A 160 13.16 34.38 5.25
C LYS A 160 13.00 35.55 6.22
N ALA A 161 13.60 36.70 5.94
CA ALA A 161 13.43 37.90 6.76
C ALA A 161 11.97 38.36 6.79
N PHE A 162 11.34 38.52 5.62
CA PHE A 162 9.93 38.91 5.52
C PHE A 162 8.99 37.83 6.06
N LYS A 163 9.28 36.55 5.82
CA LYS A 163 8.51 35.43 6.35
C LYS A 163 8.48 35.46 7.88
N LYS A 164 9.62 35.69 8.53
CA LYS A 164 9.68 35.80 10.00
C LYS A 164 8.81 36.96 10.51
N ILE A 165 8.87 38.11 9.85
CA ILE A 165 8.03 39.26 10.19
C ILE A 165 6.54 38.94 10.00
N PHE A 166 6.19 38.20 8.94
CA PHE A 166 4.82 37.74 8.71
C PHE A 166 4.35 36.75 9.78
N GLU A 167 5.20 35.80 10.18
CA GLU A 167 4.91 34.86 11.27
C GLU A 167 4.64 35.62 12.58
N ASP A 168 5.48 36.60 12.92
CA ASP A 168 5.36 37.38 14.16
C ASP A 168 4.14 38.31 14.17
N LEU A 169 3.86 39.01 13.06
CA LEU A 169 2.80 40.02 13.00
C LEU A 169 1.42 39.47 12.57
N VAL A 170 1.38 38.31 11.90
CA VAL A 170 0.12 37.76 11.34
C VAL A 170 -0.19 36.39 11.93
N LEU A 171 0.70 35.41 11.78
CA LEU A 171 0.37 34.02 12.14
C LEU A 171 0.32 33.78 13.66
N ASN A 172 1.21 34.40 14.43
CA ASN A 172 1.31 34.23 15.89
C ASN A 172 0.31 35.09 16.68
N THR A 173 -0.60 35.79 16.00
CA THR A 173 -1.66 36.55 16.68
C THR A 173 -2.75 35.61 17.19
N THR A 174 -3.41 35.97 18.29
CA THR A 174 -4.47 35.14 18.89
C THR A 174 -5.65 34.90 17.96
N ALA A 175 -5.97 35.89 17.11
CA ALA A 175 -7.01 35.78 16.09
C ALA A 175 -6.66 34.70 15.04
N THR A 176 -5.48 34.80 14.44
CA THR A 176 -5.04 33.82 13.42
C THR A 176 -4.80 32.42 14.00
N GLN A 177 -4.34 32.32 15.25
CA GLN A 177 -4.20 31.02 15.91
C GLN A 177 -5.54 30.30 16.07
N ALA A 178 -6.62 31.04 16.36
CA ALA A 178 -7.96 30.47 16.45
C ALA A 178 -8.44 29.86 15.11
N GLU A 179 -7.95 30.37 13.99
CA GLU A 179 -8.29 29.93 12.62
C GLU A 179 -7.35 28.87 12.06
N THR A 180 -6.17 28.70 12.64
CA THR A 180 -5.12 27.80 12.12
C THR A 180 -4.93 26.53 12.95
N VAL A 181 -5.37 26.54 14.21
CA VAL A 181 -5.26 25.40 15.13
C VAL A 181 -6.61 24.71 15.25
N PRO A 182 -6.81 23.54 14.61
CA PRO A 182 -8.05 22.78 14.72
C PRO A 182 -8.15 22.08 16.07
N ILE A 183 -9.39 21.90 16.56
CA ILE A 183 -9.67 20.95 17.62
C ILE A 183 -9.69 19.51 17.06
N ASN A 184 -9.41 18.52 17.91
CA ASN A 184 -9.50 17.10 17.55
C ASN A 184 -10.98 16.65 17.42
N ALA A 185 -11.65 17.11 16.37
CA ALA A 185 -13.03 16.78 16.02
C ALA A 185 -13.11 16.27 14.57
N LYS A 186 -14.16 15.48 14.27
CA LYS A 186 -14.39 14.99 12.90
C LYS A 186 -14.70 16.16 11.96
N PRO A 187 -14.05 16.26 10.79
CA PRO A 187 -14.33 17.32 9.82
C PRO A 187 -15.79 17.33 9.38
N ILE A 188 -16.32 18.54 9.17
CA ILE A 188 -17.68 18.75 8.65
C ILE A 188 -17.62 18.70 7.13
N ALA A 189 -18.31 17.71 6.55
CA ALA A 189 -18.41 17.57 5.10
C ALA A 189 -19.39 18.58 4.51
N ILE A 190 -18.93 19.38 3.55
CA ILE A 190 -19.70 20.39 2.83
C ILE A 190 -19.81 19.99 1.36
N ASP A 191 -21.03 20.00 0.82
CA ASP A 191 -21.27 19.76 -0.60
C ASP A 191 -20.89 21.01 -1.44
N PRO A 192 -19.87 20.93 -2.30
CA PRO A 192 -19.42 22.08 -3.11
C PRO A 192 -20.43 22.52 -4.17
N LEU A 193 -21.45 21.72 -4.49
CA LEU A 193 -22.48 22.06 -5.49
C LEU A 193 -23.52 23.06 -4.96
N ASN A 194 -23.74 23.10 -3.65
CA ASN A 194 -24.77 23.94 -3.02
C ASN A 194 -24.26 25.37 -2.75
N VAL A 195 -23.75 26.03 -3.79
CA VAL A 195 -23.17 27.39 -3.70
C VAL A 195 -24.12 28.38 -3.00
N ARG A 196 -25.43 28.33 -3.32
CA ARG A 196 -26.44 29.22 -2.72
C ARG A 196 -26.59 29.01 -1.21
N GLU A 197 -26.55 27.76 -0.75
CA GLU A 197 -26.65 27.44 0.67
C GLU A 197 -25.41 27.92 1.40
N ILE A 198 -24.22 27.66 0.84
CA ILE A 198 -22.92 28.09 1.37
C ILE A 198 -22.87 29.61 1.53
N GLU A 199 -23.31 30.37 0.51
CA GLU A 199 -23.37 31.83 0.55
C GLU A 199 -24.40 32.33 1.57
N SER A 200 -25.62 31.79 1.54
CA SER A 200 -26.72 32.27 2.40
C SER A 200 -26.45 32.04 3.89
N ARG A 201 -25.84 30.91 4.25
CA ARG A 201 -25.49 30.56 5.62
C ARG A 201 -24.11 31.07 6.05
N LYS A 202 -23.36 31.70 5.13
CA LYS A 202 -21.98 32.16 5.36
C LYS A 202 -21.08 31.08 5.95
N ILE A 203 -21.20 29.85 5.46
CA ILE A 203 -20.51 28.66 6.03
C ILE A 203 -18.99 28.88 6.12
N PHE A 204 -18.38 29.52 5.12
CA PHE A 204 -16.96 29.82 5.09
C PHE A 204 -16.64 31.30 5.42
N GLY A 205 -17.61 32.10 5.87
CA GLY A 205 -17.40 33.50 6.23
C GLY A 205 -16.66 34.30 5.14
N THR A 206 -15.58 34.98 5.54
CA THR A 206 -14.73 35.75 4.61
C THR A 206 -13.73 34.88 3.83
N ALA A 207 -13.60 33.60 4.18
CA ALA A 207 -12.78 32.65 3.44
C ALA A 207 -13.38 32.30 2.06
N LEU A 208 -14.70 32.48 1.86
CA LEU A 208 -15.30 32.32 0.53
C LEU A 208 -15.02 33.55 -0.35
N GLN A 209 -14.15 33.38 -1.34
CA GLN A 209 -13.74 34.43 -2.27
C GLN A 209 -14.19 34.13 -3.69
N LYS A 210 -14.70 35.16 -4.37
CA LYS A 210 -15.04 35.09 -5.80
C LYS A 210 -13.88 35.61 -6.62
N VAL A 211 -13.08 34.69 -7.16
CA VAL A 211 -11.85 35.01 -7.88
C VAL A 211 -12.10 34.94 -9.38
N ARG A 212 -11.70 35.99 -10.11
CA ARG A 212 -11.74 35.99 -11.58
C ARG A 212 -10.41 35.47 -12.13
N VAL A 213 -10.47 34.38 -12.92
CA VAL A 213 -9.32 33.79 -13.62
C VAL A 213 -9.70 33.65 -15.10
N ASN A 214 -8.90 34.25 -16.00
CA ASN A 214 -9.14 34.24 -17.46
C ASN A 214 -10.59 34.62 -17.82
N ALA A 215 -11.04 35.78 -17.36
CA ALA A 215 -12.39 36.32 -17.54
C ALA A 215 -13.55 35.53 -16.90
N THR A 216 -13.31 34.36 -16.32
CA THR A 216 -14.32 33.51 -15.66
C THR A 216 -14.27 33.70 -14.15
N SER A 217 -15.41 33.83 -13.47
CA SER A 217 -15.46 33.94 -12.01
C SER A 217 -15.68 32.58 -11.36
N TYR A 218 -14.87 32.28 -10.36
CA TYR A 218 -14.90 31.03 -9.61
C TYR A 218 -15.03 31.30 -8.12
N TYR A 219 -15.73 30.43 -7.41
CA TYR A 219 -15.78 30.44 -5.95
C TYR A 219 -14.62 29.59 -5.40
N PHE A 220 -13.75 30.21 -4.61
CA PHE A 220 -12.67 29.53 -3.90
C PHE A 220 -12.81 29.75 -2.40
N VAL A 221 -12.55 28.69 -1.64
CA VAL A 221 -12.34 28.77 -0.20
C VAL A 221 -10.86 29.02 0.04
N ILE A 222 -10.50 30.24 0.44
CA ILE A 222 -9.14 30.71 0.73
C ILE A 222 -9.08 31.10 2.21
N PRO A 223 -8.28 30.43 3.06
CA PRO A 223 -8.13 30.79 4.47
C PRO A 223 -7.75 32.27 4.64
N GLU A 224 -8.25 32.95 5.67
CA GLU A 224 -8.00 34.39 5.86
C GLU A 224 -6.49 34.68 6.02
N ALA A 225 -5.77 33.84 6.77
CA ALA A 225 -4.31 33.88 6.85
C ALA A 225 -3.62 33.81 5.47
N ALA A 226 -4.15 33.03 4.52
CA ALA A 226 -3.62 32.95 3.16
C ALA A 226 -3.98 34.21 2.34
N GLN A 227 -5.11 34.84 2.59
CA GLN A 227 -5.49 36.12 1.98
C GLN A 227 -4.60 37.26 2.48
N LEU A 228 -4.22 37.25 3.77
CA LEU A 228 -3.29 38.23 4.35
C LEU A 228 -1.85 38.08 3.87
N ALA A 229 -1.47 36.88 3.40
CA ALA A 229 -0.14 36.61 2.87
C ALA A 229 0.12 37.21 1.48
N ILE A 230 -0.92 37.36 0.67
CA ILE A 230 -0.78 37.77 -0.74
C ILE A 230 -1.24 39.22 -0.97
N PHE A 231 -0.61 39.89 -1.93
CA PHE A 231 -0.93 41.25 -2.33
C PHE A 231 -2.25 41.34 -3.11
N ALA A 232 -2.89 42.51 -3.11
CA ALA A 232 -4.14 42.77 -3.82
C ALA A 232 -3.99 42.66 -5.35
N GLY A 233 -4.99 42.10 -6.03
CA GLY A 233 -4.98 41.92 -7.49
C GLY A 233 -4.09 40.77 -7.98
N TRP A 234 -3.61 39.90 -7.07
CA TRP A 234 -2.80 38.72 -7.41
C TRP A 234 -3.48 37.80 -8.44
N ASN A 235 -4.81 37.75 -8.46
CA ASN A 235 -5.58 36.89 -9.34
C ASN A 235 -5.55 37.33 -10.82
N GLU A 236 -5.22 38.59 -11.08
CA GLU A 236 -5.14 39.18 -12.43
C GLU A 236 -3.72 39.12 -13.01
N LYS A 237 -2.71 38.91 -12.15
CA LYS A 237 -1.32 38.85 -12.58
C LYS A 237 -1.02 37.48 -13.22
N PRO A 238 -0.30 37.44 -14.36
CA PRO A 238 0.03 36.18 -15.01
C PRO A 238 0.91 35.31 -14.12
N PHE A 239 0.70 34.00 -14.17
CA PHE A 239 1.36 32.96 -13.36
C PHE A 239 1.09 33.01 -11.84
N VAL A 240 0.80 34.17 -11.25
CA VAL A 240 0.58 34.33 -9.80
C VAL A 240 -0.52 33.42 -9.25
N PRO A 241 -1.70 33.24 -9.90
CA PRO A 241 -2.69 32.30 -9.40
C PRO A 241 -2.17 30.87 -9.26
N LYS A 242 -1.34 30.43 -10.22
CA LYS A 242 -0.75 29.09 -10.22
C LYS A 242 0.29 28.91 -9.11
N LEU A 243 0.96 29.99 -8.73
CA LEU A 243 2.00 30.04 -7.71
C LEU A 243 1.46 30.30 -6.30
N PHE A 244 0.20 30.73 -6.17
CA PHE A 244 -0.40 31.14 -4.91
C PHE A 244 -0.31 30.07 -3.81
N TRP A 245 -0.76 28.84 -4.07
CA TRP A 245 -0.70 27.78 -3.05
C TRP A 245 0.74 27.38 -2.68
N PRO A 246 1.66 27.10 -3.62
CA PRO A 246 3.06 26.85 -3.30
C PRO A 246 3.69 27.92 -2.41
N TYR A 247 3.43 29.20 -2.69
CA TYR A 247 3.89 30.33 -1.89
C TYR A 247 3.33 30.30 -0.46
N VAL A 248 2.01 30.19 -0.34
CA VAL A 248 1.30 30.14 0.96
C VAL A 248 1.73 28.94 1.80
N ARG A 249 1.96 27.78 1.16
CA ARG A 249 2.47 26.58 1.81
C ARG A 249 3.88 26.81 2.36
N ASP A 250 4.76 27.47 1.60
CA ASP A 250 6.14 27.76 2.03
C ASP A 250 6.17 28.78 3.19
N LEU A 251 5.12 29.58 3.36
CA LEU A 251 4.89 30.43 4.55
C LEU A 251 4.38 29.67 5.78
N GLY A 252 3.95 28.41 5.63
CA GLY A 252 3.45 27.58 6.74
C GLY A 252 1.95 27.72 7.03
N VAL A 253 1.17 28.32 6.14
CA VAL A 253 -0.28 28.46 6.30
C VAL A 253 -0.99 27.13 5.97
N PRO A 254 -1.95 26.67 6.79
CA PRO A 254 -2.66 25.42 6.56
C PRO A 254 -3.57 25.44 5.31
N ALA A 255 -3.85 24.25 4.77
CA ALA A 255 -4.67 24.04 3.57
C ALA A 255 -6.19 23.89 3.84
N PHE A 256 -6.63 24.16 5.07
CA PHE A 256 -7.99 23.96 5.55
C PHE A 256 -8.57 25.26 6.10
N VAL A 257 -9.90 25.29 6.24
CA VAL A 257 -10.64 26.38 6.89
C VAL A 257 -11.40 25.79 8.07
N LEU A 258 -11.48 26.56 9.15
CA LEU A 258 -12.18 26.17 10.36
C LEU A 258 -13.53 26.90 10.45
N ASP A 259 -14.49 26.25 11.10
CA ASP A 259 -15.73 26.86 11.58
C ASP A 259 -15.49 27.69 12.87
N ASP A 260 -16.50 28.40 13.35
CA ASP A 260 -16.51 29.15 14.62
C ASP A 260 -16.13 28.26 15.83
N HIS A 261 -16.36 26.95 15.72
CA HIS A 261 -16.00 25.94 16.71
C HIS A 261 -14.61 25.31 16.51
N GLN A 262 -13.77 25.87 15.63
CA GLN A 262 -12.43 25.37 15.29
C GLN A 262 -12.43 23.96 14.64
N VAL A 263 -13.56 23.56 14.06
CA VAL A 263 -13.70 22.28 13.35
C VAL A 263 -13.38 22.47 11.88
N ILE A 264 -12.66 21.53 11.28
CA ILE A 264 -12.28 21.59 9.87
C ILE A 264 -13.53 21.48 8.98
N LEU A 265 -13.71 22.47 8.09
CA LEU A 265 -14.69 22.44 7.02
C LEU A 265 -14.07 21.81 5.77
N GLN A 266 -14.63 20.69 5.33
CA GLN A 266 -14.10 19.90 4.23
C GLN A 266 -15.06 19.89 3.05
N LEU A 267 -14.62 20.43 1.91
CA LEU A 267 -15.34 20.27 0.65
C LEU A 267 -15.21 18.83 0.17
N VAL A 268 -16.33 18.12 0.10
CA VAL A 268 -16.39 16.73 -0.37
C VAL A 268 -17.10 16.71 -1.73
N PRO A 269 -16.39 16.47 -2.84
CA PRO A 269 -17.02 16.36 -4.15
C PRO A 269 -18.07 15.23 -4.18
N PRO A 270 -19.00 15.25 -5.14
CA PRO A 270 -19.95 14.16 -5.32
C PRO A 270 -19.21 12.85 -5.63
N LEU A 271 -19.86 11.71 -5.37
CA LEU A 271 -19.32 10.40 -5.69
C LEU A 271 -19.07 10.24 -7.20
N PRO A 272 -18.02 9.50 -7.61
CA PRO A 272 -17.78 9.24 -9.01
C PRO A 272 -18.93 8.43 -9.64
N PRO A 273 -19.26 8.67 -10.93
CA PRO A 273 -20.30 7.90 -11.60
C PRO A 273 -19.88 6.44 -11.77
N SER A 274 -20.88 5.55 -11.84
CA SER A 274 -20.67 4.11 -12.11
C SER A 274 -20.15 3.86 -13.53
N SER A 275 -20.58 4.66 -14.51
CA SER A 275 -20.08 4.65 -15.88
C SER A 275 -19.75 6.07 -16.37
N GLY A 276 -18.69 6.19 -17.16
CA GLY A 276 -18.25 7.47 -17.71
C GLY A 276 -17.24 8.20 -16.82
N ARG A 277 -16.78 9.36 -17.31
CA ARG A 277 -15.74 10.17 -16.64
C ARG A 277 -16.26 11.46 -16.06
N GLU A 278 -17.49 11.86 -16.36
CA GLU A 278 -18.04 13.15 -15.97
C GLU A 278 -19.37 12.98 -15.23
N ALA A 279 -19.53 13.70 -14.12
CA ALA A 279 -20.80 13.79 -13.40
C ALA A 279 -20.83 15.07 -12.55
N ASN A 280 -22.00 15.70 -12.43
CA ASN A 280 -22.24 16.82 -11.51
C ASN A 280 -21.20 17.96 -11.60
N GLY A 281 -20.73 18.30 -12.81
CA GLY A 281 -19.73 19.36 -12.99
C GLY A 281 -18.29 18.98 -12.64
N TYR A 282 -18.01 17.69 -12.41
CA TYR A 282 -16.66 17.16 -12.17
C TYR A 282 -16.27 16.15 -13.25
N VAL A 283 -14.98 16.16 -13.63
CA VAL A 283 -14.32 15.11 -14.39
C VAL A 283 -13.48 14.26 -13.44
N TYR A 284 -13.72 12.96 -13.43
CA TYR A 284 -13.02 11.98 -12.61
C TYR A 284 -11.92 11.33 -13.44
N GLN A 285 -10.68 11.68 -13.15
CA GLN A 285 -9.52 11.08 -13.80
C GLN A 285 -9.07 9.84 -13.01
N PRO A 286 -9.08 8.64 -13.62
CA PRO A 286 -8.56 7.45 -12.99
C PRO A 286 -7.04 7.57 -12.85
N ASN A 287 -6.52 7.13 -11.72
CA ASN A 287 -5.11 7.13 -11.39
C ASN A 287 -4.78 5.82 -10.68
N GLU A 288 -4.07 4.97 -11.40
CA GLU A 288 -3.53 3.71 -10.92
C GLU A 288 -2.06 3.90 -10.58
N ARG A 289 -1.68 3.53 -9.36
CA ARG A 289 -0.30 3.55 -8.92
C ARG A 289 0.07 2.20 -8.34
N CYS A 290 0.89 1.47 -9.07
CA CYS A 290 1.57 0.28 -8.60
C CYS A 290 3.00 0.63 -8.19
N LYS A 291 3.40 0.19 -7.00
CA LYS A 291 4.74 0.41 -6.48
C LYS A 291 5.26 -0.88 -5.86
N TYR A 292 6.53 -1.19 -6.13
CA TYR A 292 7.24 -2.23 -5.38
C TYR A 292 7.39 -1.80 -3.93
N ILE A 293 7.13 -2.74 -3.02
CA ILE A 293 7.28 -2.50 -1.59
C ILE A 293 8.77 -2.45 -1.29
N ASP A 294 9.26 -1.27 -0.90
CA ASP A 294 10.63 -1.09 -0.48
C ASP A 294 10.81 -1.61 0.95
N MET A 295 11.17 -2.88 1.08
CA MET A 295 11.33 -3.56 2.37
C MET A 295 12.45 -2.93 3.23
N PHE A 296 13.38 -2.20 2.63
CA PHE A 296 14.57 -1.66 3.31
C PHE A 296 14.65 -0.14 3.23
N THR A 297 13.51 0.54 3.41
CA THR A 297 13.44 2.00 3.47
C THR A 297 14.17 2.58 4.68
N ASN A 298 14.82 3.74 4.52
CA ASN A 298 15.46 4.48 5.60
C ASN A 298 14.40 4.99 6.62
N PRO A 299 14.64 4.89 7.94
CA PRO A 299 13.70 5.36 8.97
C PRO A 299 13.24 6.82 8.77
N LYS A 300 14.13 7.70 8.28
CA LYS A 300 13.79 9.12 8.04
C LYS A 300 12.79 9.33 6.89
N SER A 301 12.77 8.44 5.91
CA SER A 301 11.77 8.44 4.83
C SER A 301 10.46 7.78 5.25
N LEU A 302 10.52 6.79 6.15
CA LEU A 302 9.34 6.10 6.65
C LEU A 302 8.44 7.03 7.48
N ASN A 303 9.04 7.85 8.37
CA ASN A 303 8.31 8.84 9.17
C ASN A 303 7.59 9.93 8.35
N LYS A 304 7.84 10.01 7.04
CA LYS A 304 7.18 10.97 6.15
C LYS A 304 5.92 10.40 5.48
N ASP A 305 5.74 9.08 5.48
CA ASP A 305 4.56 8.43 4.89
C ASP A 305 3.61 7.97 6.01
N PRO A 306 2.48 8.64 6.23
CA PRO A 306 1.53 8.25 7.28
C PRO A 306 0.80 6.92 6.97
N GLY A 307 1.00 6.35 5.77
CA GLY A 307 0.41 5.07 5.37
C GLY A 307 1.22 3.83 5.73
N ILE A 308 2.46 3.99 6.24
CA ILE A 308 3.35 2.87 6.53
C ILE A 308 4.15 3.16 7.80
N ASP A 309 4.20 2.22 8.73
CA ASP A 309 5.01 2.30 9.95
C ASP A 309 6.07 1.19 10.03
N VAL A 310 6.95 1.28 11.03
CA VAL A 310 8.07 0.34 11.21
C VAL A 310 7.57 -1.07 11.47
N GLU A 311 6.51 -1.21 12.27
CA GLU A 311 5.94 -2.49 12.68
C GLU A 311 5.33 -3.23 11.47
N LEU A 312 4.57 -2.54 10.62
CA LEU A 312 4.06 -3.10 9.37
C LEU A 312 5.21 -3.55 8.45
N MET A 313 6.28 -2.76 8.36
CA MET A 313 7.45 -3.13 7.57
C MET A 313 8.14 -4.39 8.10
N ASP A 314 8.19 -4.58 9.42
CA ASP A 314 8.74 -5.80 10.02
C ASP A 314 7.88 -7.03 9.72
N TYR A 315 6.55 -6.92 9.77
CA TYR A 315 5.67 -8.01 9.31
C TYR A 315 5.93 -8.38 7.84
N ILE A 316 6.05 -7.40 6.95
CA ILE A 316 6.31 -7.64 5.52
C ILE A 316 7.66 -8.33 5.32
N ARG A 317 8.72 -7.89 6.02
CA ARG A 317 10.06 -8.52 5.96
C ARG A 317 10.03 -9.96 6.44
N THR A 318 9.35 -10.24 7.55
CA THR A 318 9.18 -11.59 8.08
C THR A 318 8.43 -12.45 7.08
N GLN A 319 7.32 -11.94 6.52
CA GLN A 319 6.52 -12.64 5.51
C GLN A 319 7.37 -13.01 4.28
N ALA A 320 8.14 -12.06 3.76
CA ALA A 320 8.99 -12.27 2.58
C ALA A 320 10.10 -13.29 2.85
N SER A 321 10.73 -13.22 4.02
CA SER A 321 11.80 -14.14 4.42
C SER A 321 11.29 -15.59 4.53
N PHE A 322 10.17 -15.81 5.23
CA PHE A 322 9.56 -17.13 5.35
C PHE A 322 9.02 -17.66 4.02
N ALA A 323 8.52 -16.78 3.14
CA ALA A 323 8.09 -17.16 1.80
C ALA A 323 9.23 -17.75 0.96
N CYS A 324 10.39 -17.09 0.95
CA CYS A 324 11.60 -17.57 0.27
C CYS A 324 12.14 -18.87 0.89
N ILE A 325 12.20 -18.96 2.22
CA ILE A 325 12.61 -20.18 2.92
C ILE A 325 11.69 -21.35 2.53
N THR A 326 10.38 -21.12 2.46
CA THR A 326 9.40 -22.15 2.08
C THR A 326 9.68 -22.70 0.68
N VAL A 327 9.98 -21.83 -0.30
CA VAL A 327 10.37 -22.26 -1.66
C VAL A 327 11.58 -23.19 -1.62
N PHE A 328 12.63 -22.82 -0.86
CA PHE A 328 13.85 -23.62 -0.76
C PHE A 328 13.59 -24.99 -0.11
N VAL A 329 12.88 -25.01 1.02
CA VAL A 329 12.56 -26.26 1.74
C VAL A 329 11.66 -27.17 0.89
N MET A 330 10.66 -26.61 0.20
CA MET A 330 9.77 -27.37 -0.70
C MET A 330 10.52 -27.94 -1.92
N SER A 331 11.48 -27.19 -2.45
CA SER A 331 12.32 -27.65 -3.56
C SER A 331 13.15 -28.86 -3.13
N LEU A 332 13.79 -28.79 -1.95
CA LEU A 332 14.52 -29.91 -1.36
C LEU A 332 13.60 -31.11 -1.09
N GLY A 333 12.42 -30.87 -0.50
CA GLY A 333 11.43 -31.91 -0.20
C GLY A 333 10.97 -32.64 -1.46
N SER A 334 10.77 -31.90 -2.56
CA SER A 334 10.39 -32.47 -3.87
C SER A 334 11.49 -33.39 -4.41
N VAL A 335 12.76 -32.95 -4.39
CA VAL A 335 13.91 -33.78 -4.82
C VAL A 335 14.02 -35.05 -3.98
N PHE A 336 13.96 -34.95 -2.66
CA PHE A 336 14.02 -36.12 -1.78
C PHE A 336 12.85 -37.08 -1.97
N SER A 337 11.66 -36.57 -2.31
CA SER A 337 10.47 -37.40 -2.57
C SER A 337 10.66 -38.29 -3.79
N PHE A 338 11.18 -37.76 -4.90
CA PHE A 338 11.51 -38.58 -6.07
C PHE A 338 12.67 -39.52 -5.81
N TYR A 339 13.66 -39.08 -5.02
CA TYR A 339 14.79 -39.90 -4.63
C TYR A 339 14.37 -41.17 -3.86
N THR A 340 13.25 -41.14 -3.12
CA THR A 340 12.71 -42.33 -2.43
C THR A 340 12.29 -43.47 -3.36
N PHE A 341 12.04 -43.21 -4.65
CA PHE A 341 11.71 -44.27 -5.61
C PHE A 341 12.95 -44.94 -6.20
N LYS A 342 14.09 -44.25 -6.20
CA LYS A 342 15.37 -44.78 -6.65
C LYS A 342 16.04 -45.63 -5.57
N ASN A 343 15.86 -45.24 -4.30
CA ASN A 343 16.46 -45.95 -3.16
C ASN A 343 15.37 -46.48 -2.21
N PRO A 344 15.23 -47.81 -2.05
CA PRO A 344 14.14 -48.40 -1.27
C PRO A 344 14.23 -48.15 0.26
N ARG A 345 15.36 -47.64 0.74
CA ARG A 345 15.66 -47.45 2.17
C ARG A 345 14.61 -46.55 2.85
N TYR A 346 14.01 -47.05 3.93
CA TYR A 346 12.95 -46.34 4.67
C TYR A 346 13.36 -44.96 5.23
N MET A 347 14.65 -44.74 5.49
CA MET A 347 15.16 -43.47 6.03
C MET A 347 14.90 -42.27 5.11
N PHE A 348 14.98 -42.44 3.78
CA PHE A 348 14.73 -41.35 2.84
C PHE A 348 13.26 -40.94 2.82
N LYS A 349 12.34 -41.89 3.07
CA LYS A 349 10.90 -41.59 3.20
C LYS A 349 10.59 -40.74 4.43
N ARG A 350 11.27 -41.02 5.56
CA ARG A 350 11.15 -40.21 6.79
C ARG A 350 11.72 -38.82 6.60
N LEU A 351 12.88 -38.72 5.96
CA LEU A 351 13.50 -37.44 5.65
C LEU A 351 12.59 -36.59 4.75
N ALA A 352 12.07 -37.16 3.66
CA ALA A 352 11.13 -36.48 2.78
C ALA A 352 9.86 -36.03 3.54
N GLY A 353 9.25 -36.93 4.32
CA GLY A 353 8.07 -36.61 5.14
C GLY A 353 8.34 -35.48 6.15
N GLY A 354 9.49 -35.50 6.82
CA GLY A 354 9.90 -34.45 7.75
C GLY A 354 10.09 -33.09 7.07
N ILE A 355 10.74 -33.06 5.90
CA ILE A 355 10.95 -31.83 5.13
C ILE A 355 9.60 -31.24 4.69
N HIS A 356 8.64 -32.06 4.24
CA HIS A 356 7.30 -31.59 3.88
C HIS A 356 6.51 -31.03 5.05
N LEU A 357 6.63 -31.64 6.23
CA LEU A 357 6.02 -31.10 7.45
C LEU A 357 6.66 -29.76 7.86
N VAL A 358 7.98 -29.61 7.68
CA VAL A 358 8.66 -28.32 7.88
C VAL A 358 8.16 -27.29 6.86
N SER A 359 8.00 -27.66 5.58
CA SER A 359 7.41 -26.79 4.54
C SER A 359 5.99 -26.36 4.88
N ALA A 360 5.15 -27.26 5.42
CA ALA A 360 3.82 -26.91 5.89
C ALA A 360 3.89 -25.88 7.02
N SER A 361 4.77 -26.10 8.01
CA SER A 361 4.97 -25.17 9.11
C SER A 361 5.46 -23.79 8.66
N THR A 362 6.39 -23.72 7.70
CA THR A 362 6.86 -22.42 7.19
C THR A 362 5.78 -21.71 6.36
N ALA A 363 4.97 -22.44 5.58
CA ALA A 363 3.87 -21.87 4.82
C ALA A 363 2.76 -21.30 5.73
N VAL A 364 2.40 -21.99 6.83
CA VAL A 364 1.39 -21.48 7.76
C VAL A 364 1.88 -20.26 8.54
N VAL A 365 3.18 -20.17 8.84
CA VAL A 365 3.76 -18.96 9.44
C VAL A 365 3.58 -17.74 8.54
N VAL A 366 3.77 -17.89 7.23
CA VAL A 366 3.51 -16.79 6.27
C VAL A 366 2.05 -16.32 6.33
N LEU A 367 1.10 -17.26 6.39
CA LEU A 367 -0.33 -16.94 6.54
C LEU A 367 -0.65 -16.26 7.87
N GLN A 368 -0.05 -16.73 8.97
CA GLN A 368 -0.25 -16.14 10.29
C GLN A 368 0.30 -14.71 10.37
N VAL A 369 1.51 -14.48 9.82
CA VAL A 369 2.13 -13.16 9.74
C VAL A 369 1.28 -12.21 8.90
N LEU A 370 0.71 -12.68 7.78
CA LEU A 370 -0.22 -11.90 6.97
C LEU A 370 -1.48 -11.49 7.75
N PHE A 371 -2.12 -12.41 8.46
CA PHE A 371 -3.34 -12.08 9.20
C PHE A 371 -3.06 -11.10 10.34
N SER A 372 -1.94 -11.27 11.06
CA SER A 372 -1.48 -10.31 12.06
C SER A 372 -1.20 -8.92 11.45
N SER A 373 -0.58 -8.85 10.27
CA SER A 373 -0.29 -7.57 9.62
C SER A 373 -1.55 -6.85 9.16
N VAL A 374 -2.56 -7.59 8.68
CA VAL A 374 -3.88 -7.05 8.32
C VAL A 374 -4.61 -6.52 9.55
N ASP A 375 -4.66 -7.29 10.64
CA ASP A 375 -5.29 -6.87 11.89
C ASP A 375 -4.61 -5.63 12.50
N TYR A 376 -3.28 -5.57 12.39
CA TYR A 376 -2.49 -4.42 12.80
C TYR A 376 -2.83 -3.18 11.96
N THR A 377 -2.81 -3.32 10.63
CA THR A 377 -3.10 -2.24 9.68
C THR A 377 -4.50 -1.66 9.91
N LYS A 378 -5.49 -2.52 10.13
CA LYS A 378 -6.88 -2.10 10.39
C LYS A 378 -7.02 -1.26 11.66
N LYS A 379 -6.18 -1.49 12.66
CA LYS A 379 -6.24 -0.80 13.96
C LYS A 379 -5.41 0.48 14.02
N HIS A 380 -4.28 0.54 13.32
CA HIS A 380 -3.28 1.60 13.49
C HIS A 380 -3.08 2.47 12.26
N LEU A 381 -3.39 1.99 11.06
CA LEU A 381 -3.08 2.67 9.79
C LEU A 381 -4.36 3.09 9.05
N PHE A 382 -5.00 4.15 9.57
CA PHE A 382 -6.21 4.73 8.98
C PHE A 382 -6.02 5.18 7.52
N TYR A 383 -4.82 5.63 7.14
CA TYR A 383 -4.56 6.08 5.77
C TYR A 383 -4.46 4.93 4.75
N ALA A 384 -4.00 3.76 5.21
CA ALA A 384 -3.98 2.54 4.42
C ALA A 384 -5.36 1.86 4.40
N TYR A 385 -6.12 1.99 5.49
CA TYR A 385 -7.46 1.43 5.66
C TYR A 385 -8.49 2.53 6.00
N PRO A 386 -9.05 3.21 4.99
CA PRO A 386 -9.99 4.29 5.23
C PRO A 386 -11.30 3.77 5.84
N GLU A 387 -11.92 4.60 6.68
CA GLU A 387 -13.24 4.32 7.29
C GLU A 387 -14.27 3.93 6.21
N GLY A 388 -14.93 2.78 6.40
CA GLY A 388 -15.93 2.26 5.46
C GLY A 388 -15.37 1.39 4.33
N ALA A 389 -14.06 1.13 4.29
CA ALA A 389 -13.50 0.15 3.37
C ALA A 389 -13.81 -1.29 3.79
N GLU A 390 -14.04 -2.16 2.82
CA GLU A 390 -14.21 -3.60 3.01
C GLU A 390 -12.94 -4.35 2.64
N LEU A 391 -12.45 -5.20 3.55
CA LEU A 391 -11.29 -6.05 3.34
C LEU A 391 -11.73 -7.43 2.88
N THR A 392 -11.13 -7.91 1.80
CA THR A 392 -11.33 -9.27 1.27
C THR A 392 -9.97 -9.92 0.99
N TYR A 393 -9.91 -11.24 1.10
CA TYR A 393 -8.70 -12.01 0.78
C TYR A 393 -8.72 -12.42 -0.69
N GLY A 394 -7.61 -12.21 -1.37
CA GLY A 394 -7.45 -12.58 -2.77
C GLY A 394 -6.99 -14.03 -2.97
N TYR A 395 -6.76 -14.42 -4.23
CA TYR A 395 -6.39 -15.79 -4.60
C TYR A 395 -5.05 -16.25 -4.01
N GLY A 396 -4.13 -15.34 -3.71
CA GLY A 396 -2.84 -15.69 -3.07
C GLY A 396 -3.02 -16.43 -1.74
N VAL A 397 -4.00 -16.03 -0.93
CA VAL A 397 -4.30 -16.66 0.37
C VAL A 397 -4.85 -18.08 0.17
N TYR A 398 -5.75 -18.28 -0.79
CA TYR A 398 -6.32 -19.59 -1.08
C TYR A 398 -5.28 -20.57 -1.63
N LEU A 399 -4.38 -20.11 -2.50
CA LEU A 399 -3.25 -20.91 -3.01
C LEU A 399 -2.26 -21.27 -1.90
N ALA A 400 -2.01 -20.37 -0.95
CA ALA A 400 -1.18 -20.64 0.21
C ALA A 400 -1.81 -21.70 1.14
N TRP A 401 -3.12 -21.64 1.39
CA TRP A 401 -3.83 -22.69 2.14
C TRP A 401 -3.80 -24.05 1.45
N PHE A 402 -4.00 -24.07 0.13
CA PHE A 402 -3.85 -25.29 -0.66
C PHE A 402 -2.45 -25.90 -0.49
N THR A 403 -1.42 -25.06 -0.62
CA THR A 403 -0.02 -25.46 -0.43
C THR A 403 0.19 -26.06 0.96
N PHE A 404 -0.29 -25.40 2.02
CA PHE A 404 -0.20 -25.88 3.39
C PHE A 404 -0.83 -27.27 3.57
N ILE A 405 -2.09 -27.43 3.14
CA ILE A 405 -2.84 -28.69 3.28
C ILE A 405 -2.15 -29.82 2.54
N VAL A 406 -1.70 -29.58 1.31
CA VAL A 406 -0.99 -30.58 0.51
C VAL A 406 0.31 -31.02 1.17
N ASN A 407 1.13 -30.07 1.63
CA ASN A 407 2.40 -30.38 2.31
C ASN A 407 2.15 -31.16 3.60
N LEU A 408 1.13 -30.80 4.38
CA LEU A 408 0.77 -31.47 5.62
C LEU A 408 0.32 -32.91 5.37
N VAL A 409 -0.64 -33.11 4.45
CA VAL A 409 -1.17 -34.44 4.13
C VAL A 409 -0.09 -35.33 3.51
N CYS A 410 0.68 -34.82 2.54
CA CYS A 410 1.78 -35.58 1.93
C CYS A 410 2.86 -35.92 2.97
N GLY A 411 3.24 -34.97 3.83
CA GLY A 411 4.20 -35.20 4.91
C GLY A 411 3.75 -36.32 5.85
N LEU A 412 2.50 -36.31 6.28
CA LEU A 412 1.91 -37.37 7.11
C LEU A 412 1.86 -38.72 6.38
N LEU A 413 1.50 -38.75 5.10
CA LEU A 413 1.48 -40.00 4.31
C LEU A 413 2.88 -40.58 4.11
N PHE A 414 3.89 -39.75 3.85
CA PHE A 414 5.29 -40.19 3.78
C PHE A 414 5.77 -40.77 5.11
N MET A 415 5.40 -40.15 6.23
CA MET A 415 5.72 -40.67 7.57
C MET A 415 4.99 -41.98 7.87
N TRP A 416 3.70 -42.05 7.57
CA TRP A 416 2.87 -43.25 7.78
C TRP A 416 3.40 -44.46 6.98
N TYR A 417 3.77 -44.26 5.72
CA TYR A 417 4.32 -45.32 4.86
C TYR A 417 5.84 -45.51 4.97
N SER A 418 6.50 -44.89 5.96
CA SER A 418 7.93 -45.05 6.24
C SER A 418 8.27 -46.20 7.20
N GLY A 419 7.30 -47.07 7.50
CA GLY A 419 7.49 -48.22 8.39
C GLY A 419 8.64 -49.11 7.94
N LYS A 420 9.53 -49.48 8.87
CA LYS A 420 10.66 -50.36 8.62
C LYS A 420 10.15 -51.78 8.33
N LYS A 421 10.60 -52.42 7.24
CA LYS A 421 10.22 -53.79 6.89
C LYS A 421 11.46 -54.69 6.94
N LYS A 422 11.45 -55.72 7.79
CA LYS A 422 12.58 -56.66 7.99
C LYS A 422 12.18 -58.09 7.63
N GLY A 423 13.11 -58.87 7.06
CA GLY A 423 12.98 -60.32 6.88
C GLY A 423 11.71 -60.75 6.14
N ALA A 424 10.95 -61.69 6.71
CA ALA A 424 9.73 -62.23 6.11
C ALA A 424 8.60 -61.19 5.92
N LYS A 425 8.67 -60.01 6.56
CA LYS A 425 7.70 -58.92 6.41
C LYS A 425 8.03 -57.98 5.23
N ALA A 426 9.14 -58.21 4.52
CA ALA A 426 9.53 -57.43 3.36
C ALA A 426 8.90 -58.00 2.06
N PRO A 427 8.50 -57.13 1.11
CA PRO A 427 7.84 -57.55 -0.12
C PRO A 427 8.78 -58.25 -1.12
N ASN A 428 10.07 -57.90 -1.12
CA ASN A 428 11.12 -58.55 -1.88
C ASN A 428 12.45 -58.55 -1.09
N ASP A 429 13.41 -59.37 -1.50
CA ASP A 429 14.69 -59.49 -0.79
C ASP A 429 15.57 -58.23 -0.94
N GLU A 430 15.43 -57.45 -2.02
CA GLU A 430 16.13 -56.16 -2.18
C GLU A 430 15.70 -55.12 -1.13
N VAL A 431 14.39 -55.00 -0.85
CA VAL A 431 13.88 -54.11 0.20
C VAL A 431 14.27 -54.63 1.59
N ALA A 432 14.28 -55.96 1.77
CA ALA A 432 14.72 -56.57 3.02
C ALA A 432 16.19 -56.24 3.32
N MET A 433 17.08 -56.43 2.33
CA MET A 433 18.51 -56.14 2.44
C MET A 433 18.80 -54.64 2.59
N ALA A 434 18.04 -53.77 1.91
CA ALA A 434 18.23 -52.32 2.02
C ALA A 434 17.88 -51.73 3.42
N ASP A 435 17.05 -52.42 4.20
CA ASP A 435 16.63 -52.02 5.54
C ASP A 435 17.44 -52.71 6.68
N GLU A 436 18.33 -53.64 6.32
CA GLU A 436 19.29 -54.27 7.22
C GLU A 436 20.42 -53.30 7.59
N PRO A 437 21.00 -53.41 8.80
CA PRO A 437 22.16 -52.62 9.16
C PRO A 437 23.34 -53.00 8.28
N THR A 438 23.71 -52.13 7.34
CA THR A 438 25.00 -52.24 6.65
C THR A 438 26.10 -52.06 7.68
N ILE A 439 26.75 -53.16 8.06
CA ILE A 439 27.97 -53.12 8.86
C ILE A 439 29.05 -52.52 7.94
N MET A 440 29.23 -51.20 8.00
CA MET A 440 30.37 -50.53 7.38
C MET A 440 31.59 -50.79 8.26
N GLY A 441 32.17 -51.97 8.11
CA GLY A 441 33.32 -52.40 8.93
C GLY A 441 33.50 -53.92 8.97
N ARG A 442 33.99 -54.49 7.88
CA ARG A 442 35.05 -55.50 7.91
C ARG A 442 35.85 -55.46 6.62
#